data_AF-A0AAD8SXE0-F1
#
_entry.id   AF-A0AAD8SXE0-F1
#
_cell.length_a   1.000
_cell.length_b   1.000
_cell.length_c   1.000
_cell.angle_alpha   90.00
_cell.angle_beta   90.00
_cell.angle_gamma   90.00
#
_symmetry.space_group_name_H-M   'P 1'
#
loop_
_entity.id
_entity.type
_entity.pdbx_description
1 polymer ?
#
loop_
_entity_poly.entity_id
_entity_poly.type
_entity_poly.pdbx_seq_one_letter_code
_entity_poly.pdbx_strand_id
1 'polypeptide(L)'
;MKKVAADVLAFAGIHVTTLQLYNHIRNWRTKWSVILKIKIDRILYWSEDVRCFCAADEDTADDYIQRYPRHRPYIGTPITNYAQMKTIFTPRLVCRAQLF
;
A
#
# COMPACT_ATOMS: atom_id res chain seq x y z
N MET A 1 -10.78 -1.40 -18.61
CA MET A 1 -11.58 -1.55 -17.37
C MET A 1 -13.01 -2.06 -17.61
N LYS A 2 -13.65 -1.85 -18.78
CA LYS A 2 -15.01 -2.37 -19.05
C LYS A 2 -15.12 -3.89 -18.88
N LYS A 3 -14.16 -4.65 -19.42
CA LYS A 3 -14.09 -6.11 -19.24
C LYS A 3 -13.99 -6.51 -17.76
N VAL A 4 -13.09 -5.88 -17.00
CA VAL A 4 -12.93 -6.13 -15.56
C VAL A 4 -14.23 -5.86 -14.79
N ALA A 5 -14.98 -4.80 -15.13
CA ALA A 5 -16.28 -4.53 -14.50
C ALA A 5 -17.29 -5.66 -14.78
N ALA A 6 -17.34 -6.16 -16.01
CA ALA A 6 -18.17 -7.30 -16.37
C ALA A 6 -17.71 -8.60 -15.66
N ASP A 7 -16.41 -8.83 -15.56
CA ASP A 7 -15.84 -9.99 -14.88
C ASP A 7 -16.16 -9.96 -13.37
N VAL A 8 -16.10 -8.80 -12.72
CA VAL A 8 -16.48 -8.63 -11.30
C VAL A 8 -17.97 -8.92 -11.10
N LEU A 9 -18.83 -8.46 -12.02
CA LEU A 9 -20.25 -8.77 -11.97
C LEU A 9 -20.51 -10.27 -12.15
N ALA A 10 -19.85 -10.91 -13.11
CA ALA A 10 -20.02 -12.33 -13.38
C ALA A 10 -19.48 -13.22 -12.25
N PHE A 11 -18.34 -12.84 -11.64
CA PHE A 11 -17.69 -13.63 -10.60
C PHE A 11 -18.30 -13.43 -9.22
N ALA A 12 -18.64 -12.19 -8.85
CA ALA A 12 -19.07 -11.84 -7.49
C ALA A 12 -20.51 -11.29 -7.40
N GLY A 13 -21.20 -11.09 -8.52
CA GLY A 13 -22.53 -10.48 -8.55
C GLY A 13 -22.54 -8.97 -8.22
N ILE A 14 -21.36 -8.33 -8.16
CA ILE A 14 -21.23 -6.93 -7.75
C ILE A 14 -21.17 -6.04 -9.00
N HIS A 15 -22.13 -5.13 -9.13
CA HIS A 15 -22.11 -4.12 -10.19
C HIS A 15 -21.17 -2.97 -9.82
N VAL A 16 -20.02 -2.89 -10.49
CA VAL A 16 -19.05 -1.80 -10.34
C VAL A 16 -18.90 -1.02 -11.64
N THR A 17 -18.85 0.30 -11.56
CA THR A 17 -18.58 1.13 -12.73
C THR A 17 -17.09 1.14 -13.06
N THR A 18 -16.74 1.42 -14.31
CA THR A 18 -15.34 1.58 -14.70
C THR A 18 -14.64 2.72 -13.96
N LEU A 19 -15.37 3.76 -13.57
CA LEU A 19 -14.84 4.87 -12.79
C LEU A 19 -14.55 4.46 -11.35
N GLN A 20 -15.44 3.69 -10.72
CA GLN A 20 -15.21 3.14 -9.38
C GLN A 20 -13.96 2.26 -9.36
N LEU A 21 -13.81 1.36 -10.33
CA LEU A 21 -12.60 0.53 -10.47
C LEU A 21 -11.35 1.38 -10.66
N TYR A 22 -11.40 2.37 -11.57
CA TYR A 22 -10.27 3.27 -11.82
C TYR A 22 -9.87 4.03 -10.56
N ASN A 23 -10.82 4.62 -9.85
CA ASN A 23 -10.58 5.36 -8.62
C ASN A 23 -10.00 4.46 -7.52
N HIS A 24 -10.49 3.23 -7.41
CA HIS A 24 -10.02 2.27 -6.42
C HIS A 24 -8.56 1.88 -6.69
N ILE A 25 -8.22 1.51 -7.92
CA ILE A 25 -6.86 1.17 -8.32
C ILE A 25 -5.92 2.37 -8.21
N ARG A 26 -6.37 3.57 -8.59
CA ARG A 26 -5.59 4.80 -8.44
C ARG A 26 -5.29 5.10 -6.97
N ASN A 27 -6.28 4.97 -6.08
CA ASN A 27 -6.09 5.13 -4.64
C ASN A 27 -5.07 4.11 -4.11
N TRP A 28 -5.23 2.83 -4.44
CA TRP A 28 -4.28 1.79 -4.02
C TRP A 28 -2.87 2.05 -4.55
N ARG A 29 -2.73 2.54 -5.78
CA ARG A 29 -1.42 2.92 -6.33
C ARG A 29 -0.77 4.05 -5.52
N THR A 30 -1.53 5.08 -5.16
CA THR A 30 -1.04 6.17 -4.29
C THR A 30 -0.60 5.64 -2.92
N LYS A 31 -1.40 4.77 -2.29
CA LYS A 31 -1.02 4.11 -1.03
C LYS A 31 0.27 3.30 -1.17
N TRP A 32 0.40 2.53 -2.24
CA TRP A 32 1.59 1.75 -2.52
C TRP A 32 2.86 2.60 -2.69
N SER A 33 2.76 3.74 -3.37
CA SER A 33 3.89 4.69 -3.48
C SER A 33 4.36 5.21 -2.12
N VAL A 34 3.43 5.49 -1.20
CA VAL A 34 3.76 5.90 0.18
C VAL A 34 4.47 4.77 0.92
N ILE A 35 3.97 3.55 0.83
CA ILE A 35 4.60 2.37 1.44
C ILE A 35 6.04 2.19 0.94
N LEU A 36 6.27 2.27 -0.37
CA LEU A 36 7.61 2.18 -0.95
C LEU A 36 8.53 3.30 -0.45
N LYS A 37 8.01 4.52 -0.34
CA LYS A 37 8.78 5.65 0.19
C LYS A 37 9.23 5.40 1.62
N ILE A 38 8.33 4.94 2.50
CA ILE A 38 8.68 4.60 3.89
C ILE A 38 9.75 3.49 3.92
N LYS A 39 9.62 2.44 3.08
CA LYS A 39 10.64 1.38 2.99
C LYS A 39 12.00 1.89 2.52
N ILE A 40 12.04 2.85 1.60
CA ILE A 40 13.29 3.45 1.09
C ILE A 40 13.96 4.31 2.15
N ASP A 41 13.17 5.07 2.91
CA ASP A 41 13.69 5.99 3.92
C ASP A 41 14.35 5.25 5.09
N ARG A 42 13.99 3.98 5.33
CA ARG A 42 14.56 3.09 6.38
C ARG A 42 14.58 3.68 7.81
N ILE A 43 13.82 4.76 8.06
CA ILE A 43 13.63 5.36 9.39
C ILE A 43 12.72 4.48 10.26
N LEU A 44 11.73 3.85 9.63
CA LEU A 44 10.79 2.95 10.27
C LEU A 44 11.05 1.51 9.82
N TYR A 45 10.89 0.55 10.73
CA TYR A 45 10.99 -0.87 10.40
C TYR A 45 9.64 -1.44 9.99
N TRP A 46 9.66 -2.41 9.09
CA TRP A 46 8.47 -3.12 8.64
C TRP A 46 8.23 -4.35 9.53
N SER A 47 7.04 -4.45 10.12
CA SER A 47 6.57 -5.67 10.78
C SER A 47 5.75 -6.49 9.80
N GLU A 48 6.25 -7.66 9.38
CA GLU A 48 5.50 -8.57 8.49
C GLU A 48 4.30 -9.19 9.22
N ASP A 49 4.41 -9.42 10.53
CA ASP A 49 3.36 -10.03 11.35
C ASP A 49 2.13 -9.11 11.48
N VAL A 50 2.38 -7.83 11.77
CA VAL A 50 1.30 -6.82 11.96
C VAL A 50 0.95 -6.13 10.64
N ARG A 51 1.81 -6.21 9.63
CA ARG A 51 1.68 -5.55 8.31
C ARG A 51 1.59 -4.04 8.42
N CYS A 52 2.45 -3.45 9.23
CA CYS A 52 2.57 -2.01 9.41
C CYS A 52 4.04 -1.59 9.58
N PHE A 53 4.28 -0.28 9.53
CA PHE A 53 5.57 0.28 9.93
C PHE A 53 5.58 0.60 11.42
N CYS A 54 6.71 0.37 12.05
CA CYS A 54 6.92 0.63 13.46
C CYS A 54 8.20 1.46 13.65
N ALA A 55 8.25 2.22 14.74
CA ALA A 55 9.41 3.00 15.15
C ALA A 55 10.10 2.33 16.34
N ALA A 56 11.37 2.67 16.56
CA ALA A 56 12.15 2.17 17.70
C ALA A 56 11.56 2.62 19.05
N ASP A 57 11.00 3.83 19.07
CA ASP A 57 10.38 4.49 20.21
C ASP A 57 9.27 5.45 19.74
N GLU A 58 8.53 6.01 20.71
CA GLU A 58 7.42 6.94 20.45
C GLU A 58 7.91 8.27 19.85
N ASP A 59 9.03 8.81 20.34
CA ASP A 59 9.60 10.07 19.85
C ASP A 59 9.94 9.99 18.35
N THR A 60 10.56 8.89 17.92
CA THR A 60 10.88 8.63 16.50
C THR A 60 9.62 8.54 15.65
N ALA A 61 8.56 7.92 16.18
CA ALA A 61 7.28 7.84 15.47
C ALA A 61 6.67 9.24 15.30
N ASP A 62 6.62 10.01 16.38
CA ASP A 62 6.01 11.34 16.41
C ASP A 62 6.76 12.34 15.55
N ASP A 63 8.11 12.35 15.59
CA ASP A 63 8.95 13.16 14.70
C ASP A 63 8.69 12.83 13.22
N TYR A 64 8.61 11.53 12.89
CA TYR A 64 8.33 11.09 11.52
C TYR A 64 6.95 11.54 11.06
N ILE A 65 5.94 11.44 11.93
CA ILE A 65 4.56 11.83 11.63
C ILE A 65 4.43 13.35 11.52
N GLN A 66 5.13 14.11 12.36
CA GLN A 66 5.16 15.58 12.26
C GLN A 66 5.73 16.02 10.91
N ARG A 67 6.81 15.36 10.46
CA ARG A 67 7.41 15.61 9.14
C ARG A 67 6.54 15.11 7.98
N TYR A 68 5.83 14.01 8.17
CA TYR A 68 5.01 13.35 7.15
C TYR A 68 3.61 12.97 7.66
N PRO A 69 2.70 13.95 7.89
CA PRO A 69 1.41 13.67 8.54
C PRO A 69 0.54 12.66 7.79
N ARG A 70 0.65 12.63 6.45
CA ARG A 70 -0.07 11.69 5.58
C ARG A 70 0.35 10.22 5.76
N HIS A 71 1.47 9.97 6.44
CA HIS A 71 2.01 8.64 6.65
C HIS A 71 1.51 7.97 7.95
N ARG A 72 0.86 8.73 8.86
CA ARG A 72 0.30 8.21 10.12
C ARG A 72 -0.51 6.91 9.96
N PRO A 73 -1.40 6.75 8.95
CA PRO A 73 -2.20 5.54 8.81
C PRO A 73 -1.41 4.26 8.52
N TYR A 74 -0.13 4.37 8.16
CA TYR A 74 0.73 3.22 7.85
C TYR A 74 1.63 2.82 9.03
N ILE A 75 1.56 3.58 10.14
CA ILE A 75 2.42 3.42 11.32
C ILE A 75 1.59 2.85 12.46
N GLY A 76 2.02 1.73 13.03
CA GLY A 76 1.35 1.04 14.15
C GLY A 76 -0.02 0.41 13.81
N THR A 77 -0.60 0.71 12.64
CA THR A 77 -1.90 0.18 12.21
C THR A 77 -1.73 -0.76 11.01
N PRO A 78 -2.30 -1.97 11.04
CA PRO A 78 -2.24 -2.90 9.92
C PRO A 78 -2.76 -2.28 8.61
N ILE A 79 -1.94 -2.34 7.56
CA ILE A 79 -2.30 -1.78 6.25
C ILE A 79 -3.31 -2.71 5.58
N THR A 80 -4.55 -2.24 5.45
CA THR A 80 -5.61 -2.97 4.74
C THR A 80 -5.25 -3.18 3.27
N ASN A 81 -5.50 -4.39 2.77
CA ASN A 81 -5.23 -4.82 1.39
C ASN A 81 -3.75 -4.81 0.98
N TYR A 82 -2.81 -4.84 1.94
CA TYR A 82 -1.37 -4.86 1.65
C TYR A 82 -0.97 -5.98 0.69
N ALA A 83 -1.44 -7.21 0.94
CA ALA A 83 -1.09 -8.37 0.12
C ALA A 83 -1.57 -8.24 -1.33
N GLN A 84 -2.77 -7.70 -1.53
CA GLN A 84 -3.35 -7.42 -2.84
C GLN A 84 -2.56 -6.32 -3.54
N MET A 85 -2.26 -5.22 -2.84
CA MET A 85 -1.43 -4.13 -3.39
C MET A 85 -0.02 -4.63 -3.77
N LYS A 86 0.62 -5.44 -2.91
CA LYS A 86 1.91 -6.08 -3.21
C LYS A 86 1.78 -6.93 -4.48
N THR A 87 0.79 -7.80 -4.56
CA THR A 87 0.58 -8.67 -5.75
C THR A 87 0.37 -7.87 -7.03
N ILE A 88 -0.42 -6.78 -6.97
CA ILE A 88 -0.78 -5.98 -8.16
C ILE A 88 0.36 -5.04 -8.59
N PHE A 89 1.03 -4.38 -7.63
CA PHE A 89 1.95 -3.26 -7.93
C PHE A 89 3.43 -3.60 -7.78
N THR A 90 3.77 -4.80 -7.30
CA THR A 90 5.15 -5.30 -7.23
C THR A 90 5.68 -6.01 -8.50
N PRO A 91 4.92 -6.52 -9.50
CA PRO A 91 5.52 -7.42 -10.50
C PRO A 91 6.60 -6.83 -11.44
N ARG A 92 7.75 -7.53 -11.44
CA ARG A 92 8.80 -7.72 -12.49
C ARG A 92 9.76 -6.60 -12.93
N LEU A 93 9.93 -5.50 -12.19
CA LEU A 93 11.16 -4.69 -12.29
C LEU A 93 12.26 -5.11 -11.30
N VAL A 94 12.08 -6.23 -10.60
CA VAL A 94 13.14 -6.90 -9.82
C VAL A 94 14.06 -7.74 -10.74
N CYS A 95 14.32 -7.25 -11.95
CA CYS A 95 15.50 -7.61 -12.74
C CYS A 95 16.46 -6.42 -12.70
N ARG A 96 16.99 -6.08 -11.51
CA ARG A 96 18.33 -5.49 -11.31
C ARG A 96 18.70 -5.01 -9.91
N ALA A 97 17.80 -5.04 -8.93
CA ALA A 97 18.20 -4.71 -7.57
C ALA A 97 17.55 -5.65 -6.57
N GLN A 98 18.29 -6.71 -6.23
CA GLN A 98 18.29 -7.21 -4.86
C GLN A 98 18.54 -6.01 -3.95
N LEU A 99 17.63 -5.72 -3.03
CA LEU A 99 17.98 -5.01 -1.82
C LEU A 99 17.23 -5.67 -0.67
N PHE A 100 18.03 -6.39 0.10
CA PHE A 100 17.90 -6.77 1.50
C PHE A 100 17.05 -5.78 2.33
#